data_AF-A0A3B8U7V4-F1
#
_entry.id   AF-A0A3B8U7V4-F1
#
_cell.length_a   1.000
_cell.length_b   1.000
_cell.length_c   1.000
_cell.angle_alpha   90.00
_cell.angle_beta   90.00
_cell.angle_gamma   90.00
#
_symmetry.space_group_name_H-M   'P 1'
#
loop_
_entity.id
_entity.type
_entity.pdbx_description
1 polymer ?
#
loop_
_entity_poly.entity_id
_entity_poly.type
_entity_poly.pdbx_seq_one_letter_code
_entity_poly.pdbx_strand_id
1 'polypeptide(L)'
;MKKAQKEKYQELKDRFMPFFEKKEFYFYCYFFYKSILVCFLMFLIWIVMKTVCLNMIVKNEIHVIRRCLAAVKGFIDYWVIVDTGSTDGTQAAIREFMQGCPGELYERPWRNFEHNRNEALDLARTKGNYVFFVDADEIMHISPSFDKSSLVKDYYFTKTVGTGQEFYFPKLIKNDPLWRWVGVLHESIQHPGDVISGQIDTIWAESVQDGARSRDPQQNENDIAILKQAIVDNPNDSRAYFYLAQTYFGAQDFLQALKYYEIRGAMEGAQDETFWSLFCIGQFQEHLGYAPSLYLESYLKAYQFDPSRVEPLERMANCEASLHRPAMAYILMKYAKTLPMPRPLSSGYYPWVHYFALDLLCADNAIDLGKIEEAQKIYRTMAGKSNLPAALIKHIESQLVLIEQWLRSDRNERKKINFSKMPINLSFSFRKAN
;
A
#
# COMPACT_ATOMS: atom_id res chain seq x y z
N MET A 1 -3.78 7.37 84.87
CA MET A 1 -3.70 7.23 83.39
C MET A 1 -5.03 6.92 82.72
N LYS A 2 -5.77 5.87 83.12
CA LYS A 2 -7.02 5.46 82.43
C LYS A 2 -8.14 6.52 82.41
N LYS A 3 -8.29 7.33 83.47
CA LYS A 3 -9.34 8.38 83.54
C LYS A 3 -9.05 9.57 82.60
N ALA A 4 -7.84 10.11 82.65
CA ALA A 4 -7.41 11.21 81.77
C ALA A 4 -7.41 10.82 80.27
N GLN A 5 -7.06 9.57 79.93
CA GLN A 5 -7.19 9.07 78.56
C GLN A 5 -8.65 8.94 78.12
N LYS A 6 -9.54 8.52 79.03
CA LYS A 6 -10.98 8.40 78.75
C LYS A 6 -11.65 9.77 78.60
N GLU A 7 -11.26 10.74 79.41
CA GLU A 7 -11.71 12.14 79.31
C GLU A 7 -11.20 12.78 78.02
N LYS A 8 -9.92 12.61 77.67
CA LYS A 8 -9.36 13.13 76.41
C LYS A 8 -9.97 12.45 75.17
N TYR A 9 -10.26 11.15 75.24
CA TYR A 9 -11.00 10.46 74.18
C TYR A 9 -12.42 11.01 74.04
N GLN A 10 -13.10 11.26 75.16
CA GLN A 10 -14.47 11.77 75.12
C GLN A 10 -14.52 13.22 74.63
N GLU A 11 -13.57 14.07 75.05
CA GLU A 11 -13.40 15.43 74.55
C GLU A 11 -13.16 15.44 73.03
N LEU A 12 -12.25 14.59 72.53
CA LEU A 12 -12.00 14.47 71.10
C LEU A 12 -13.24 13.94 70.36
N LYS A 13 -13.92 12.94 70.94
CA LYS A 13 -15.13 12.36 70.36
C LYS A 13 -16.23 13.42 70.24
N ASP A 14 -16.51 14.18 71.28
CA ASP A 14 -17.57 15.20 71.29
C ASP A 14 -17.19 16.40 70.40
N ARG A 15 -15.89 16.71 70.27
CA ARG A 15 -15.40 17.78 69.39
C ARG A 15 -15.52 17.42 67.90
N PHE A 16 -15.33 16.16 67.54
CA PHE A 16 -15.24 15.74 66.13
C PHE A 16 -16.45 14.92 65.62
N MET A 17 -17.16 14.16 66.46
CA MET A 17 -18.36 13.39 66.04
C MET A 17 -19.46 14.24 65.37
N PRO A 18 -19.77 15.46 65.84
CA PRO A 18 -20.76 16.31 65.17
C PRO A 18 -20.35 16.72 63.75
N PHE A 19 -19.06 16.63 63.41
CA PHE A 19 -18.56 16.87 62.06
C PHE A 19 -18.80 15.66 61.16
N PHE A 20 -18.63 14.45 61.70
CA PHE A 20 -18.83 13.18 60.99
C PHE A 20 -20.31 12.77 60.87
N GLU A 21 -21.19 13.22 61.74
CA GLU A 21 -22.63 12.91 61.69
C GLU A 21 -23.43 13.81 60.73
N LYS A 22 -22.82 14.87 60.20
CA LYS A 22 -23.47 15.73 59.20
C LYS A 22 -23.55 15.02 57.87
N LYS A 23 -24.76 14.91 57.31
CA LYS A 23 -25.01 14.43 55.93
C LYS A 23 -24.10 15.11 54.90
N GLU A 24 -23.74 16.36 55.13
CA GLU A 24 -22.81 17.15 54.31
C GLU A 24 -21.41 16.53 54.24
N PHE A 25 -20.86 15.98 55.34
CA PHE A 25 -19.54 15.33 55.35
C PHE A 25 -19.53 14.08 54.47
N TYR A 26 -20.53 13.21 54.62
CA TYR A 26 -20.69 12.03 53.76
C TYR A 26 -20.91 12.42 52.29
N PHE A 27 -21.60 13.53 52.03
CA PHE A 27 -21.76 14.08 50.68
C PHE A 27 -20.40 14.48 50.09
N TYR A 28 -19.57 15.26 50.81
CA TYR A 28 -18.23 15.63 50.32
C TYR A 28 -17.32 14.41 50.10
N CYS A 29 -17.30 13.45 51.03
CA CYS A 29 -16.51 12.22 50.87
C CYS A 29 -16.98 11.40 49.65
N TYR A 30 -18.28 11.32 49.40
CA TYR A 30 -18.85 10.63 48.24
C TYR A 30 -18.44 11.30 46.92
N PHE A 31 -18.52 12.63 46.82
CA PHE A 31 -18.08 13.37 45.63
C PHE A 31 -16.57 13.25 45.41
N PHE A 32 -15.77 13.37 46.47
CA PHE A 32 -14.31 13.19 46.38
C PHE A 32 -13.93 11.78 45.90
N TYR A 33 -14.55 10.74 46.45
CA TYR A 33 -14.33 9.37 46.02
C TYR A 33 -14.79 9.13 44.57
N LYS A 34 -15.95 9.68 44.17
CA LYS A 34 -16.40 9.63 42.77
C LYS A 34 -15.43 10.33 41.82
N SER A 35 -14.89 11.49 42.20
CA SER A 35 -13.90 12.20 41.40
C SER A 35 -12.62 11.36 41.24
N ILE A 36 -12.13 10.73 42.30
CA ILE A 36 -10.98 9.81 42.22
C ILE A 36 -11.30 8.62 41.31
N LEU A 37 -12.48 8.01 41.46
CA LEU A 37 -12.88 6.87 40.63
C LEU A 37 -13.01 7.26 39.16
N VAL A 38 -13.56 8.44 38.84
CA VAL A 38 -13.63 8.96 37.47
C VAL A 38 -12.23 9.23 36.91
N CYS A 39 -11.36 9.89 37.67
CA CYS A 39 -9.97 10.10 37.27
C CYS A 39 -9.23 8.78 37.04
N PHE A 40 -9.44 7.78 37.90
CA PHE A 40 -8.85 6.45 37.76
C PHE A 40 -9.42 5.70 36.55
N LEU A 41 -10.73 5.80 36.28
CA LEU A 41 -11.35 5.22 35.08
C LEU A 41 -10.83 5.89 33.82
N MET A 42 -10.74 7.23 33.80
CA MET A 42 -10.17 7.98 32.69
C MET A 42 -8.70 7.64 32.47
N PHE A 43 -7.95 7.43 33.55
CA PHE A 43 -6.55 6.98 33.49
C PHE A 43 -6.44 5.55 32.94
N LEU A 44 -7.31 4.64 33.35
CA LEU A 44 -7.36 3.28 32.80
C LEU A 44 -7.76 3.29 31.32
N ILE A 45 -8.77 4.08 30.94
CA ILE A 45 -9.18 4.26 29.53
C ILE A 45 -7.99 4.81 28.73
N TRP A 46 -7.29 5.81 29.25
CA TRP A 46 -6.11 6.38 28.61
C TRP A 46 -4.96 5.38 28.45
N ILE A 47 -4.73 4.49 29.44
CA ILE A 47 -3.76 3.39 29.33
C ILE A 47 -4.15 2.39 28.23
N VAL A 48 -5.45 2.16 28.04
CA VAL A 48 -5.96 1.19 27.06
C VAL A 48 -5.98 1.79 25.65
N MET A 49 -6.16 3.10 25.51
CA MET A 49 -6.22 3.78 24.22
C MET A 49 -4.85 3.83 23.55
N LYS A 50 -4.72 3.14 22.42
CA LYS A 50 -3.52 3.23 21.59
C LYS A 50 -3.45 4.60 20.93
N THR A 51 -2.30 5.25 21.07
CA THR A 51 -2.00 6.52 20.42
C THR A 51 -1.13 6.31 19.17
N VAL A 52 -1.36 7.12 18.15
CA VAL A 52 -0.69 7.09 16.86
C VAL A 52 -0.02 8.43 16.59
N CYS A 53 1.30 8.41 16.35
CA CYS A 53 2.08 9.56 15.94
C CYS A 53 2.32 9.54 14.44
N LEU A 54 1.89 10.58 13.72
CA LEU A 54 2.31 10.81 12.34
C LEU A 54 3.81 11.07 12.27
N ASN A 55 4.49 10.50 11.28
CA ASN A 55 5.90 10.70 11.03
C ASN A 55 6.16 10.91 9.54
N MET A 56 6.74 12.06 9.19
CA MET A 56 6.99 12.45 7.80
C MET A 56 8.32 13.19 7.68
N ILE A 57 8.95 13.06 6.51
CA ILE A 57 9.93 14.02 6.02
C ILE A 57 9.30 14.78 4.84
N VAL A 58 9.58 16.07 4.71
CA VAL A 58 9.01 16.90 3.64
C VAL A 58 10.06 17.84 3.03
N LYS A 59 9.88 18.21 1.76
CA LYS A 59 10.66 19.25 1.08
C LYS A 59 9.88 19.84 -0.09
N ASN A 60 9.60 21.13 -0.04
CA ASN A 60 8.92 21.88 -1.10
C ASN A 60 7.55 21.30 -1.51
N GLU A 61 6.73 20.90 -0.53
CA GLU A 61 5.46 20.23 -0.74
C GLU A 61 4.24 21.14 -0.54
N ILE A 62 4.38 22.47 -0.68
CA ILE A 62 3.28 23.42 -0.42
C ILE A 62 2.01 23.09 -1.22
N HIS A 63 2.17 22.54 -2.42
CA HIS A 63 1.10 22.21 -3.36
C HIS A 63 0.32 20.93 -3.03
N VAL A 64 0.86 20.04 -2.18
CA VAL A 64 0.19 18.77 -1.78
C VAL A 64 -0.01 18.61 -0.28
N ILE A 65 0.81 19.26 0.55
CA ILE A 65 0.89 18.96 1.98
C ILE A 65 -0.45 19.13 2.71
N ARG A 66 -1.26 20.13 2.36
CA ARG A 66 -2.58 20.34 2.97
C ARG A 66 -3.55 19.19 2.67
N ARG A 67 -3.52 18.65 1.45
CA ARG A 67 -4.34 17.49 1.05
C ARG A 67 -3.95 16.26 1.86
N CYS A 68 -2.65 15.99 1.96
CA CYS A 68 -2.12 14.89 2.77
C CYS A 68 -2.51 15.01 4.24
N LEU A 69 -2.27 16.17 4.86
CA LEU A 69 -2.57 16.38 6.29
C LEU A 69 -4.07 16.32 6.58
N ALA A 70 -4.93 16.80 5.67
CA ALA A 70 -6.38 16.70 5.81
C ALA A 70 -6.85 15.26 5.95
N ALA A 71 -6.23 14.34 5.21
CA ALA A 71 -6.55 12.91 5.21
C ALA A 71 -6.22 12.21 6.53
N VAL A 72 -5.27 12.72 7.31
CA VAL A 72 -4.76 12.05 8.52
C VAL A 72 -5.05 12.79 9.82
N LYS A 73 -5.35 14.10 9.80
CA LYS A 73 -5.48 14.94 11.00
C LYS A 73 -6.51 14.41 12.00
N GLY A 74 -7.62 13.83 11.53
CA GLY A 74 -8.65 13.25 12.41
C GLY A 74 -8.29 11.89 13.01
N PHE A 75 -7.24 11.24 12.51
CA PHE A 75 -6.79 9.93 12.94
C PHE A 75 -5.64 9.99 13.95
N ILE A 76 -4.76 10.96 13.85
CA ILE A 76 -3.50 11.00 14.61
C ILE A 76 -3.70 11.66 15.99
N ASP A 77 -2.91 11.26 16.98
CA ASP A 77 -2.91 11.86 18.32
C ASP A 77 -1.73 12.82 18.52
N TYR A 78 -0.68 12.63 17.72
CA TYR A 78 0.49 13.49 17.67
C TYR A 78 1.06 13.52 16.25
N TRP A 79 1.83 14.55 15.91
CA TRP A 79 2.61 14.57 14.66
C TRP A 79 4.05 15.01 14.88
N VAL A 80 4.96 14.39 14.15
CA VAL A 80 6.35 14.81 14.02
C VAL A 80 6.65 14.88 12.54
N ILE A 81 6.93 16.09 12.05
CA ILE A 81 7.33 16.31 10.67
C ILE A 81 8.72 16.94 10.66
N VAL A 82 9.61 16.39 9.84
CA VAL A 82 10.94 16.96 9.58
C VAL A 82 10.95 17.59 8.20
N ASP A 83 11.00 18.91 8.16
CA ASP A 83 11.26 19.67 6.94
C ASP A 83 12.76 19.64 6.64
N THR A 84 13.10 19.22 5.42
CA THR A 84 14.49 18.97 4.99
C THR A 84 15.08 20.12 4.17
N GLY A 85 14.53 21.33 4.34
CA GLY A 85 14.99 22.56 3.69
C GLY A 85 14.04 23.06 2.61
N SER A 86 12.75 23.15 2.91
CA SER A 86 11.77 23.78 2.03
C SER A 86 11.97 25.29 1.94
N THR A 87 11.74 25.84 0.75
CA THR A 87 11.88 27.26 0.40
C THR A 87 10.60 27.87 -0.15
N ASP A 88 9.52 27.08 -0.22
CA ASP A 88 8.25 27.42 -0.87
C ASP A 88 7.12 27.76 0.12
N GLY A 89 7.42 27.81 1.42
CA GLY A 89 6.44 28.05 2.48
C GLY A 89 5.78 26.79 3.05
N THR A 90 6.23 25.59 2.68
CA THR A 90 5.73 24.30 3.23
C THR A 90 5.65 24.31 4.76
N GLN A 91 6.69 24.79 5.45
CA GLN A 91 6.73 24.85 6.92
C GLN A 91 5.58 25.69 7.49
N ALA A 92 5.30 26.85 6.90
CA ALA A 92 4.23 27.75 7.35
C ALA A 92 2.86 27.10 7.15
N ALA A 93 2.64 26.45 6.00
CA ALA A 93 1.39 25.75 5.72
C ALA A 93 1.15 24.57 6.66
N ILE A 94 2.19 23.80 7.02
CA ILE A 94 2.08 22.72 8.02
C ILE A 94 1.65 23.31 9.37
N ARG A 95 2.37 24.33 9.86
CA ARG A 95 2.07 24.95 11.16
C ARG A 95 0.65 25.49 11.23
N GLU A 96 0.21 26.18 10.18
CA GLU A 96 -1.15 26.72 10.07
C GLU A 96 -2.20 25.60 10.04
N PHE A 97 -2.02 24.60 9.16
CA PHE A 97 -3.00 23.53 8.99
C PHE A 97 -3.12 22.64 10.24
N MET A 98 -2.02 22.39 10.93
CA MET A 98 -1.96 21.54 12.12
C MET A 98 -2.27 22.25 13.43
N GLN A 99 -2.66 23.54 13.39
CA GLN A 99 -3.13 24.23 14.58
C GLN A 99 -4.23 23.43 15.29
N GLY A 100 -4.13 23.36 16.62
CA GLY A 100 -5.02 22.59 17.49
C GLY A 100 -4.74 21.08 17.56
N CYS A 101 -3.80 20.55 16.78
CA CYS A 101 -3.34 19.15 16.86
C CYS A 101 -1.95 19.09 17.50
N PRO A 102 -1.75 18.35 18.61
CA PRO A 102 -0.44 18.22 19.25
C PRO A 102 0.63 17.73 18.26
N GLY A 103 1.76 18.43 18.17
CA GLY A 103 2.87 17.98 17.35
C GLY A 103 3.98 18.99 17.17
N GLU A 104 5.02 18.57 16.47
CA GLU A 104 6.30 19.25 16.36
C GLU A 104 6.78 19.24 14.91
N LEU A 105 7.18 20.43 14.43
CA LEU A 105 7.87 20.61 13.15
C LEU A 105 9.34 20.90 13.42
N TYR A 106 10.21 20.09 12.82
CA TYR A 106 11.66 20.26 12.90
C TYR A 106 12.22 20.64 11.53
N GLU A 107 13.16 21.58 11.52
CA GLU A 107 13.88 21.97 10.31
C GLU A 107 15.30 21.39 10.40
N ARG A 108 15.69 20.61 9.38
CA ARG A 108 16.94 19.87 9.33
C ARG A 108 17.55 19.92 7.93
N PRO A 109 18.89 19.91 7.80
CA PRO A 109 19.49 19.81 6.49
C PRO A 109 19.21 18.44 5.88
N TRP A 110 18.86 18.42 4.59
CA TRP A 110 18.85 17.18 3.81
C TRP A 110 20.24 16.56 3.78
N ARG A 111 20.32 15.25 4.04
CA ARG A 111 21.52 14.42 3.84
C ARG A 111 21.25 13.28 2.86
N ASN A 112 20.33 12.40 3.22
CA ASN A 112 19.81 11.31 2.40
C ASN A 112 18.53 10.76 3.06
N PHE A 113 17.80 9.89 2.36
CA PHE A 113 16.53 9.35 2.83
C PHE A 113 16.66 8.59 4.15
N GLU A 114 17.61 7.64 4.23
CA GLU A 114 17.85 6.85 5.44
C GLU A 114 18.08 7.73 6.67
N HIS A 115 18.97 8.71 6.56
CA HIS A 115 19.34 9.60 7.64
C HIS A 115 18.15 10.45 8.09
N ASN A 116 17.49 11.14 7.16
CA ASN A 116 16.42 12.06 7.52
C ASN A 116 15.16 11.32 7.99
N ARG A 117 14.84 10.13 7.44
CA ARG A 117 13.75 9.29 7.96
C ARG A 117 14.07 8.74 9.36
N ASN A 118 15.30 8.32 9.62
CA ASN A 118 15.69 7.89 10.97
C ASN A 118 15.70 9.05 11.97
N GLU A 119 16.11 10.25 11.56
CA GLU A 119 16.02 11.45 12.41
C GLU A 119 14.56 11.78 12.76
N ALA A 120 13.65 11.73 11.78
CA ALA A 120 12.23 11.89 12.03
C ALA A 120 11.68 10.81 12.98
N LEU A 121 12.08 9.55 12.77
CA LEU A 121 11.63 8.43 13.60
C LEU A 121 12.14 8.54 15.05
N ASP A 122 13.38 8.98 15.25
CA ASP A 122 13.97 9.18 16.57
C ASP A 122 13.27 10.30 17.35
N LEU A 123 12.85 11.37 16.68
CA LEU A 123 12.04 12.44 17.27
C LEU A 123 10.63 11.96 17.69
N ALA A 124 10.11 10.90 17.07
CA ALA A 124 8.79 10.33 17.34
C ALA A 124 8.74 9.30 18.50
N ARG A 125 9.89 8.88 19.07
CA ARG A 125 10.00 7.73 20.00
C ARG A 125 9.15 7.79 21.27
N THR A 126 8.73 8.97 21.68
CA THR A 126 7.95 9.19 22.91
C THR A 126 6.60 9.83 22.65
N LYS A 127 6.19 9.92 21.38
CA LYS A 127 5.05 10.73 20.94
C LYS A 127 3.79 9.92 20.64
N GLY A 128 3.87 8.60 20.67
CA GLY A 128 2.74 7.70 20.46
C GLY A 128 3.13 6.24 20.68
N ASN A 129 2.13 5.36 20.84
CA ASN A 129 2.38 3.91 20.93
C ASN A 129 2.73 3.29 19.57
N TYR A 130 2.18 3.87 18.50
CA TYR A 130 2.48 3.53 17.12
C TYR A 130 2.96 4.75 16.35
N VAL A 131 3.83 4.53 15.37
CA VAL A 131 4.31 5.53 14.42
C VAL A 131 3.67 5.24 13.07
N PHE A 132 3.08 6.26 12.45
CA PHE A 132 2.38 6.20 11.17
C PHE A 132 3.14 6.96 10.10
N PHE A 133 3.67 6.24 9.11
CA PHE A 133 4.44 6.77 8.00
C PHE A 133 3.53 7.17 6.84
N VAL A 134 3.64 8.42 6.41
CA VAL A 134 2.88 8.97 5.28
C VAL A 134 3.80 9.87 4.47
N ASP A 135 3.79 9.71 3.14
CA ASP A 135 4.51 10.59 2.23
C ASP A 135 3.59 11.75 1.80
N ALA A 136 4.16 12.93 1.53
CA ALA A 136 3.38 14.16 1.33
C ALA A 136 2.48 14.14 0.08
N ASP A 137 2.77 13.28 -0.89
CA ASP A 137 2.00 13.09 -2.12
C ASP A 137 1.00 11.93 -2.04
N GLU A 138 0.81 11.34 -0.85
CA GLU A 138 -0.21 10.33 -0.60
C GLU A 138 -1.52 10.94 -0.11
N ILE A 139 -2.62 10.25 -0.41
CA ILE A 139 -3.94 10.50 0.19
C ILE A 139 -4.31 9.27 1.02
N MET A 140 -4.38 9.44 2.33
CA MET A 140 -4.78 8.36 3.24
C MET A 140 -6.30 8.22 3.31
N HIS A 141 -6.77 6.98 3.29
CA HIS A 141 -8.16 6.62 3.49
C HIS A 141 -8.27 5.78 4.75
N ILE A 142 -8.97 6.33 5.75
CA ILE A 142 -9.08 5.75 7.09
C ILE A 142 -10.56 5.53 7.36
N SER A 143 -10.96 4.27 7.43
CA SER A 143 -12.35 3.90 7.70
C SER A 143 -12.78 4.41 9.08
N PRO A 144 -13.98 5.00 9.22
CA PRO A 144 -14.57 5.32 10.52
C PRO A 144 -14.75 4.10 11.43
N SER A 145 -14.76 2.88 10.87
CA SER A 145 -14.80 1.63 11.62
C SER A 145 -13.46 1.18 12.20
N PHE A 146 -12.35 1.85 11.85
CA PHE A 146 -11.04 1.48 12.39
C PHE A 146 -10.95 1.86 13.86
N ASP A 147 -10.63 0.87 14.69
CA ASP A 147 -10.39 1.06 16.12
C ASP A 147 -8.90 0.88 16.42
N LYS A 148 -8.27 1.93 16.95
CA LYS A 148 -6.85 1.90 17.38
C LYS A 148 -6.59 0.83 18.44
N SER A 149 -7.60 0.41 19.22
CA SER A 149 -7.45 -0.67 20.20
C SER A 149 -7.10 -2.03 19.56
N SER A 150 -7.42 -2.21 18.28
CA SER A 150 -7.06 -3.40 17.49
C SER A 150 -5.55 -3.51 17.19
N LEU A 151 -4.78 -2.45 17.46
CA LEU A 151 -3.34 -2.42 17.26
C LEU A 151 -2.61 -3.20 18.37
N VAL A 152 -2.33 -4.48 18.08
CA VAL A 152 -1.68 -5.46 18.96
C VAL A 152 -0.39 -6.06 18.39
N LYS A 153 -0.10 -5.86 17.10
CA LYS A 153 1.08 -6.38 16.39
C LYS A 153 2.22 -5.36 16.37
N ASP A 154 3.43 -5.81 16.06
CA ASP A 154 4.61 -4.92 16.06
C ASP A 154 4.64 -4.01 14.84
N TYR A 155 4.04 -4.42 13.73
CA TYR A 155 3.85 -3.57 12.56
C TYR A 155 2.69 -4.06 11.68
N TYR A 156 2.20 -3.18 10.82
CA TYR A 156 1.08 -3.43 9.94
C TYR A 156 1.35 -2.97 8.51
N PHE A 157 1.11 -3.89 7.58
CA PHE A 157 1.03 -3.58 6.17
C PHE A 157 -0.31 -2.93 5.85
N THR A 158 -0.27 -1.86 5.07
CA THR A 158 -1.45 -1.21 4.51
C THR A 158 -1.36 -1.23 3.00
N LYS A 159 -2.50 -1.37 2.33
CA LYS A 159 -2.58 -1.28 0.88
C LYS A 159 -2.26 0.13 0.40
N THR A 160 -1.48 0.23 -0.66
CA THR A 160 -1.26 1.47 -1.43
C THR A 160 -1.62 1.21 -2.87
N VAL A 161 -2.46 2.09 -3.43
CA VAL A 161 -2.89 2.06 -4.83
C VAL A 161 -2.16 3.18 -5.56
N GLY A 162 -1.47 2.86 -6.65
CA GLY A 162 -0.74 3.88 -7.43
C GLY A 162 -0.38 3.37 -8.82
N THR A 163 -0.51 4.21 -9.84
CA THR A 163 -0.09 3.89 -11.23
C THR A 163 -0.66 2.58 -11.80
N GLY A 164 -1.88 2.19 -11.41
CA GLY A 164 -2.53 0.95 -11.87
C GLY A 164 -2.04 -0.32 -11.16
N GLN A 165 -1.24 -0.18 -10.11
CA GLN A 165 -0.77 -1.26 -9.24
C GLN A 165 -1.33 -1.12 -7.83
N GLU A 166 -1.37 -2.26 -7.15
CA GLU A 166 -1.55 -2.34 -5.70
C GLU A 166 -0.32 -2.98 -5.09
N PHE A 167 0.20 -2.38 -4.03
CA PHE A 167 1.31 -2.91 -3.24
C PHE A 167 1.06 -2.66 -1.75
N TYR A 168 1.80 -3.37 -0.91
CA TYR A 168 1.66 -3.34 0.53
C TYR A 168 2.97 -2.94 1.17
N PHE A 169 2.93 -1.92 2.00
CA PHE A 169 4.10 -1.41 2.71
C PHE A 169 3.78 -1.21 4.19
N PRO A 170 4.74 -1.42 5.11
CA PRO A 170 4.56 -1.10 6.52
C PRO A 170 4.33 0.40 6.72
N LYS A 171 3.10 0.81 7.02
CA LYS A 171 2.80 2.22 7.36
C LYS A 171 2.65 2.44 8.86
N LEU A 172 2.31 1.41 9.63
CA LEU A 172 2.20 1.50 11.09
C LEU A 172 3.21 0.57 11.74
N ILE A 173 4.04 1.11 12.62
CA ILE A 173 4.93 0.32 13.48
C ILE A 173 4.65 0.64 14.93
N LYS A 174 4.78 -0.34 15.82
CA LYS A 174 4.87 -0.10 17.25
C LYS A 174 6.12 0.73 17.50
N ASN A 175 6.03 1.68 18.42
CA ASN A 175 7.10 2.64 18.68
C ASN A 175 8.26 2.02 19.50
N ASP A 176 8.88 1.00 18.94
CA ASP A 176 10.07 0.33 19.47
C ASP A 176 11.33 1.07 18.95
N PRO A 177 12.26 1.49 19.84
CA PRO A 177 13.48 2.20 19.44
C PRO A 177 14.40 1.42 18.50
N LEU A 178 14.23 0.10 18.38
CA LEU A 178 15.07 -0.76 17.52
C LEU A 178 14.70 -0.70 16.04
N TRP A 179 13.54 -0.15 15.66
CA TRP A 179 13.18 0.05 14.26
C TRP A 179 14.12 1.05 13.57
N ARG A 180 14.63 0.71 12.39
CA ARG A 180 15.48 1.60 11.59
C ARG A 180 15.10 1.56 10.12
N TRP A 181 15.08 2.72 9.50
CA TRP A 181 15.09 2.81 8.04
C TRP A 181 16.49 2.45 7.54
N VAL A 182 16.57 1.63 6.49
CA VAL A 182 17.82 1.16 5.90
C VAL A 182 17.70 1.19 4.38
N GLY A 183 18.69 1.75 3.70
CA GLY A 183 18.80 1.79 2.25
C GLY A 183 19.06 3.20 1.71
N VAL A 184 19.87 3.30 0.65
CA VAL A 184 20.25 4.58 0.04
C VAL A 184 19.09 5.30 -0.65
N LEU A 185 18.18 4.54 -1.24
CA LEU A 185 16.95 4.94 -1.91
C LEU A 185 15.94 3.79 -1.76
N HIS A 186 14.66 4.14 -1.71
CA HIS A 186 13.58 3.17 -1.48
C HIS A 186 13.85 2.32 -0.23
N GLU A 187 14.22 3.01 0.85
CA GLU A 187 14.53 2.47 2.16
C GLU A 187 13.43 1.55 2.69
N SER A 188 13.84 0.53 3.43
CA SER A 188 12.94 -0.37 4.14
C SER A 188 13.06 -0.15 5.63
N ILE A 189 11.93 -0.24 6.34
CA ILE A 189 11.93 -0.25 7.80
C ILE A 189 12.28 -1.67 8.28
N GLN A 190 13.30 -1.79 9.12
CA GLN A 190 13.84 -3.05 9.60
C GLN A 190 13.87 -3.09 11.13
N HIS A 191 13.75 -4.29 11.69
CA HIS A 191 13.88 -4.57 13.11
C HIS A 191 14.81 -5.77 13.31
N PRO A 192 15.78 -5.71 14.24
CA PRO A 192 16.77 -6.77 14.43
C PRO A 192 16.24 -8.00 15.20
N GLY A 193 15.13 -7.85 15.93
CA GLY A 193 14.47 -8.94 16.67
C GLY A 193 13.26 -9.51 15.95
N ASP A 194 12.76 -10.65 16.44
CA ASP A 194 11.55 -11.30 15.94
C ASP A 194 10.32 -10.43 16.16
N VAL A 195 9.67 -10.03 15.07
CA VAL A 195 8.50 -9.14 15.06
C VAL A 195 7.32 -9.80 14.38
N ILE A 196 6.12 -9.50 14.88
CA ILE A 196 4.88 -10.05 14.34
C ILE A 196 4.18 -8.97 13.51
N SER A 197 3.91 -9.29 12.25
CA SER A 197 3.15 -8.43 11.34
C SER A 197 1.64 -8.63 11.44
N GLY A 198 0.88 -7.61 11.06
CA GLY A 198 -0.52 -7.72 10.65
C GLY A 198 -0.79 -7.02 9.32
N GLN A 199 -2.02 -7.15 8.82
CA GLN A 199 -2.55 -6.38 7.69
C GLN A 199 -3.74 -5.55 8.17
N ILE A 200 -3.87 -4.33 7.67
CA ILE A 200 -5.03 -3.46 7.92
C ILE A 200 -5.63 -3.08 6.57
N ASP A 201 -6.88 -3.46 6.35
CA ASP A 201 -7.64 -3.13 5.12
C ASP A 201 -8.49 -1.86 5.27
N THR A 202 -8.77 -1.47 6.51
CA THR A 202 -9.52 -0.25 6.86
C THR A 202 -8.68 1.02 6.79
N ILE A 203 -7.37 0.89 6.53
CA ILE A 203 -6.43 1.98 6.26
C ILE A 203 -5.72 1.66 4.95
N TRP A 204 -5.82 2.54 3.97
CA TRP A 204 -5.10 2.41 2.70
C TRP A 204 -4.68 3.77 2.16
N ALA A 205 -3.78 3.79 1.20
CA ALA A 205 -3.23 5.00 0.59
C ALA A 205 -3.48 5.04 -0.92
N GLU A 206 -3.76 6.21 -1.46
CA GLU A 206 -3.61 6.52 -2.88
C GLU A 206 -2.28 7.27 -3.07
N SER A 207 -1.37 6.72 -3.88
CA SER A 207 -0.13 7.39 -4.28
C SER A 207 -0.37 8.20 -5.56
N VAL A 208 -0.41 9.53 -5.41
CA VAL A 208 -0.73 10.45 -6.52
C VAL A 208 0.50 10.78 -7.37
N GLN A 209 1.71 10.64 -6.80
CA GLN A 209 2.99 10.94 -7.46
C GLN A 209 3.10 12.37 -7.99
N ASP A 210 2.50 13.33 -7.30
CA ASP A 210 2.50 14.75 -7.65
C ASP A 210 3.32 15.63 -6.69
N GLY A 211 4.12 15.00 -5.82
CA GLY A 211 5.05 15.66 -4.91
C GLY A 211 6.22 16.37 -5.61
N ALA A 212 6.99 17.15 -4.84
CA ALA A 212 8.09 17.96 -5.36
C ALA A 212 9.15 17.14 -6.08
N ARG A 213 9.50 15.99 -5.49
CA ARG A 213 10.47 15.05 -6.06
C ARG A 213 10.00 14.49 -7.41
N SER A 214 8.75 14.04 -7.49
CA SER A 214 8.14 13.49 -8.70
C SER A 214 8.06 14.49 -9.87
N ARG A 215 8.20 15.79 -9.59
CA ARG A 215 8.23 16.87 -10.58
C ARG A 215 9.65 17.24 -11.02
N ASP A 216 10.69 16.72 -10.37
CA ASP A 216 12.07 16.98 -10.76
C ASP A 216 12.41 16.20 -12.04
N PRO A 217 12.69 16.88 -13.17
CA PRO A 217 13.02 16.21 -14.42
C PRO A 217 14.34 15.43 -14.35
N GLN A 218 15.23 15.77 -13.41
CA GLN A 218 16.52 15.09 -13.22
C GLN A 218 16.45 13.95 -12.18
N GLN A 219 15.27 13.67 -11.61
CA GLN A 219 15.12 12.66 -10.56
C GLN A 219 15.74 11.32 -10.97
N ASN A 220 15.39 10.81 -12.16
CA ASN A 220 15.87 9.51 -12.61
C ASN A 220 17.39 9.47 -12.80
N GLU A 221 17.99 10.53 -13.35
CA GLU A 221 19.43 10.63 -13.55
C GLU A 221 20.19 10.62 -12.22
N ASN A 222 19.69 11.39 -11.25
CA ASN A 222 20.23 11.44 -9.89
C ASN A 222 20.12 10.08 -9.19
N ASP A 223 18.97 9.42 -9.30
CA ASP A 223 18.72 8.12 -8.67
C ASP A 223 19.58 7.01 -9.28
N ILE A 224 19.76 7.02 -10.61
CA ILE A 224 20.69 6.11 -11.30
C ILE A 224 22.12 6.28 -10.78
N ALA A 225 22.60 7.52 -10.59
CA ALA A 225 23.93 7.78 -10.08
C ALA A 225 24.12 7.22 -8.65
N ILE A 226 23.14 7.47 -7.77
CA ILE A 226 23.15 6.97 -6.38
C ILE A 226 23.15 5.44 -6.36
N LEU A 227 22.27 4.80 -7.11
CA LEU A 227 22.12 3.34 -7.12
C LEU A 227 23.34 2.64 -7.74
N LYS A 228 23.95 3.24 -8.78
CA LYS A 228 25.23 2.75 -9.32
C LYS A 228 26.33 2.80 -8.28
N GLN A 229 26.43 3.89 -7.52
CA GLN A 229 27.44 4.00 -6.47
C GLN A 229 27.19 2.96 -5.36
N ALA A 230 25.93 2.75 -4.96
CA ALA A 230 25.59 1.72 -3.97
C ALA A 230 25.98 0.30 -4.42
N ILE A 231 25.83 0.00 -5.71
CA ILE A 231 26.29 -1.28 -6.29
C ILE A 231 27.82 -1.38 -6.29
N VAL A 232 28.54 -0.29 -6.54
CA VAL A 232 30.01 -0.27 -6.44
C VAL A 232 30.46 -0.51 -5.00
N ASP A 233 29.82 0.14 -4.04
CA ASP A 233 30.14 0.04 -2.62
C ASP A 233 29.76 -1.34 -2.04
N ASN A 234 28.66 -1.93 -2.51
CA ASN A 234 28.22 -3.26 -2.15
C ASN A 234 27.61 -4.01 -3.37
N PRO A 235 28.42 -4.80 -4.09
CA PRO A 235 27.96 -5.57 -5.25
C PRO A 235 26.91 -6.64 -4.95
N ASN A 236 26.70 -7.00 -3.68
CA ASN A 236 25.71 -7.98 -3.26
C ASN A 236 24.37 -7.34 -2.85
N ASP A 237 24.22 -6.01 -2.94
CA ASP A 237 22.97 -5.32 -2.64
C ASP A 237 21.93 -5.55 -3.74
N SER A 238 21.21 -6.67 -3.66
CA SER A 238 20.17 -7.00 -4.63
C SER A 238 19.04 -5.96 -4.69
N ARG A 239 18.78 -5.22 -3.61
CA ARG A 239 17.76 -4.15 -3.62
C ARG A 239 18.20 -2.97 -4.49
N ALA A 240 19.49 -2.60 -4.46
CA ALA A 240 20.04 -1.57 -5.35
C ALA A 240 19.91 -1.94 -6.84
N TYR A 241 20.15 -3.21 -7.20
CA TYR A 241 19.92 -3.69 -8.58
C TYR A 241 18.45 -3.62 -8.99
N PHE A 242 17.54 -4.00 -8.09
CA PHE A 242 16.10 -3.94 -8.34
C PHE A 242 15.63 -2.51 -8.63
N TYR A 243 15.96 -1.57 -7.74
CA TYR A 243 15.55 -0.18 -7.93
C TYR A 243 16.29 0.49 -9.07
N LEU A 244 17.52 0.11 -9.39
CA LEU A 244 18.21 0.63 -10.58
C LEU A 244 17.47 0.23 -11.86
N ALA A 245 16.99 -1.02 -11.93
CA ALA A 245 16.17 -1.48 -13.05
C ALA A 245 14.83 -0.71 -13.12
N GLN A 246 14.16 -0.48 -11.99
CA GLN A 246 12.94 0.33 -11.91
C GLN A 246 13.18 1.80 -12.33
N THR A 247 14.30 2.40 -11.95
CA THR A 247 14.64 3.78 -12.34
C THR A 247 14.94 3.88 -13.83
N TYR A 248 15.68 2.93 -14.42
CA TYR A 248 15.85 2.89 -15.88
C TYR A 248 14.53 2.71 -16.61
N PHE A 249 13.62 1.89 -16.07
CA PHE A 249 12.27 1.79 -16.61
C PHE A 249 11.53 3.13 -16.55
N GLY A 250 11.57 3.82 -15.41
CA GLY A 250 11.01 5.17 -15.26
C GLY A 250 11.65 6.21 -16.21
N ALA A 251 12.90 6.01 -16.60
CA ALA A 251 13.62 6.80 -17.59
C ALA A 251 13.38 6.37 -19.05
N GLN A 252 12.56 5.33 -19.27
CA GLN A 252 12.30 4.71 -20.58
C GLN A 252 13.53 4.09 -21.27
N ASP A 253 14.60 3.81 -20.51
CA ASP A 253 15.74 3.04 -21.01
C ASP A 253 15.48 1.54 -20.78
N PHE A 254 14.68 0.96 -21.69
CA PHE A 254 14.21 -0.42 -21.57
C PHE A 254 15.33 -1.46 -21.70
N LEU A 255 16.41 -1.14 -22.44
CA LEU A 255 17.56 -2.04 -22.57
C LEU A 255 18.33 -2.14 -21.26
N GLN A 256 18.58 -1.01 -20.61
CA GLN A 256 19.23 -1.01 -19.31
C GLN A 256 18.32 -1.60 -18.23
N ALA A 257 17.01 -1.29 -18.26
CA ALA A 257 16.06 -1.92 -17.35
C ALA A 257 16.10 -3.45 -17.45
N LEU A 258 16.00 -4.01 -18.66
CA LEU A 258 16.10 -5.45 -18.91
C LEU A 258 17.41 -6.03 -18.36
N LYS A 259 18.55 -5.42 -18.68
CA LYS A 259 19.88 -5.87 -18.21
C LYS A 259 19.93 -5.97 -16.68
N TYR A 260 19.47 -4.94 -15.96
CA TYR A 260 19.54 -4.94 -14.50
C TYR A 260 18.50 -5.87 -13.87
N TYR A 261 17.35 -6.08 -14.51
CA TYR A 261 16.40 -7.12 -14.09
C TYR A 261 16.94 -8.54 -14.28
N GLU A 262 17.67 -8.81 -15.35
CA GLU A 262 18.34 -10.11 -15.56
C GLU A 262 19.35 -10.39 -14.46
N ILE A 263 20.15 -9.40 -14.08
CA ILE A 263 21.08 -9.51 -12.95
C ILE A 263 20.30 -9.76 -11.65
N ARG A 264 19.31 -8.90 -11.35
CA ARG A 264 18.53 -9.01 -10.11
C ARG A 264 17.80 -10.35 -9.98
N GLY A 265 17.23 -10.86 -11.07
CA GLY A 265 16.51 -12.13 -11.09
C GLY A 265 17.39 -13.36 -10.86
N ALA A 266 18.72 -13.21 -10.95
CA ALA A 266 19.69 -14.27 -10.65
C ALA A 266 20.30 -14.15 -9.24
N MET A 267 20.03 -13.07 -8.51
CA MET A 267 20.55 -12.83 -7.15
C MET A 267 19.63 -13.42 -6.07
N GLU A 268 20.24 -13.76 -4.93
CA GLU A 268 19.51 -14.03 -3.69
C GLU A 268 18.93 -12.73 -3.09
N GLY A 269 17.89 -12.86 -2.26
CA GLY A 269 17.28 -11.73 -1.56
C GLY A 269 15.77 -11.85 -1.42
N ALA A 270 15.11 -10.70 -1.33
CA ALA A 270 13.65 -10.62 -1.20
C ALA A 270 12.95 -11.33 -2.36
N GLN A 271 12.14 -12.33 -2.02
CA GLN A 271 11.48 -13.21 -2.99
C GLN A 271 10.53 -12.45 -3.91
N ASP A 272 9.80 -11.48 -3.39
CA ASP A 272 8.84 -10.68 -4.15
C ASP A 272 9.53 -9.80 -5.22
N GLU A 273 10.64 -9.15 -4.88
CA GLU A 273 11.46 -8.40 -5.84
C GLU A 273 12.11 -9.33 -6.89
N THR A 274 12.52 -10.55 -6.48
CA THR A 274 13.05 -11.55 -7.42
C THR A 274 11.98 -11.97 -8.43
N PHE A 275 10.77 -12.30 -7.96
CA PHE A 275 9.64 -12.62 -8.83
C PHE A 275 9.36 -11.46 -9.79
N TRP A 276 9.25 -10.23 -9.25
CA TRP A 276 8.93 -9.05 -10.05
C TRP A 276 9.99 -8.82 -11.14
N SER A 277 11.26 -9.02 -10.80
CA SER A 277 12.35 -8.94 -11.78
C SER A 277 12.22 -9.98 -12.89
N LEU A 278 11.97 -11.24 -12.55
CA LEU A 278 11.77 -12.31 -13.53
C LEU A 278 10.57 -12.04 -14.45
N PHE A 279 9.49 -11.52 -13.89
CA PHE A 279 8.32 -11.15 -14.66
C PHE A 279 8.59 -9.96 -15.59
N CYS A 280 9.28 -8.94 -15.10
CA CYS A 280 9.70 -7.79 -15.90
C CYS A 280 10.63 -8.18 -17.06
N ILE A 281 11.52 -9.17 -16.91
CA ILE A 281 12.35 -9.68 -18.02
C ILE A 281 11.46 -10.07 -19.21
N GLY A 282 10.43 -10.89 -18.99
CA GLY A 282 9.49 -11.28 -20.04
C GLY A 282 8.77 -10.08 -20.65
N GLN A 283 8.33 -9.12 -19.81
CA GLN A 283 7.69 -7.89 -20.29
C GLN A 283 8.62 -7.08 -21.19
N PHE A 284 9.88 -6.83 -20.79
CA PHE A 284 10.80 -6.03 -21.60
C PHE A 284 11.23 -6.74 -22.87
N GLN A 285 11.43 -8.06 -22.83
CA GLN A 285 11.68 -8.84 -24.05
C GLN A 285 10.50 -8.74 -25.03
N GLU A 286 9.25 -8.86 -24.55
CA GLU A 286 8.06 -8.65 -25.38
C GLU A 286 8.03 -7.23 -25.97
N HIS A 287 8.26 -6.21 -25.14
CA HIS A 287 8.27 -4.80 -25.57
C HIS A 287 9.32 -4.49 -26.65
N LEU A 288 10.51 -5.03 -26.46
CA LEU A 288 11.66 -4.82 -27.35
C LEU A 288 11.55 -5.67 -28.64
N GLY A 289 10.47 -6.42 -28.82
CA GLY A 289 10.20 -7.19 -30.03
C GLY A 289 11.02 -8.47 -30.16
N TYR A 290 11.43 -9.07 -29.05
CA TYR A 290 12.09 -10.38 -29.07
C TYR A 290 11.12 -11.47 -29.56
N ALA A 291 11.67 -12.59 -30.02
CA ALA A 291 10.88 -13.71 -30.51
C ALA A 291 9.93 -14.24 -29.41
N PRO A 292 8.66 -14.58 -29.75
CA PRO A 292 7.69 -15.08 -28.78
C PRO A 292 8.14 -16.24 -27.90
N SER A 293 8.93 -17.16 -28.47
CA SER A 293 9.46 -18.29 -27.70
C SER A 293 10.32 -17.85 -26.51
N LEU A 294 11.05 -16.73 -26.62
CA LEU A 294 11.95 -16.27 -25.56
C LEU A 294 11.18 -15.67 -24.40
N TYR A 295 10.29 -14.70 -24.66
CA TYR A 295 9.56 -14.06 -23.56
C TYR A 295 8.51 -14.98 -22.94
N LEU A 296 7.95 -15.95 -23.69
CA LEU A 296 7.12 -17.02 -23.12
C LEU A 296 7.90 -17.89 -22.14
N GLU A 297 9.17 -18.19 -22.43
CA GLU A 297 10.06 -18.91 -21.51
C GLU A 297 10.37 -18.07 -20.27
N SER A 298 10.62 -16.76 -20.42
CA SER A 298 10.82 -15.86 -19.27
C SER A 298 9.57 -15.74 -18.39
N TYR A 299 8.37 -15.64 -18.98
CA TYR A 299 7.13 -15.66 -18.20
C TYR A 299 6.91 -16.99 -17.50
N LEU A 300 7.19 -18.11 -18.15
CA LEU A 300 7.12 -19.43 -17.51
C LEU A 300 8.10 -19.53 -16.34
N LYS A 301 9.31 -19.01 -16.47
CA LYS A 301 10.30 -18.96 -15.39
C LYS A 301 9.80 -18.13 -14.20
N ALA A 302 9.20 -16.97 -14.46
CA ALA A 302 8.59 -16.15 -13.40
C ALA A 302 7.45 -16.89 -12.70
N TYR A 303 6.58 -17.58 -13.45
CA TYR A 303 5.50 -18.38 -12.89
C TYR A 303 6.00 -19.56 -12.06
N GLN A 304 7.02 -20.27 -12.53
CA GLN A 304 7.61 -21.39 -11.79
C GLN A 304 8.28 -20.92 -10.49
N PHE A 305 8.79 -19.69 -10.45
CA PHE A 305 9.38 -19.10 -9.26
C PHE A 305 8.31 -18.80 -8.20
N ASP A 306 7.18 -18.18 -8.57
CA ASP A 306 6.03 -18.00 -7.67
C ASP A 306 4.71 -18.40 -8.36
N PRO A 307 4.29 -19.68 -8.22
CA PRO A 307 3.07 -20.19 -8.86
C PRO A 307 1.76 -19.60 -8.31
N SER A 308 1.83 -18.77 -7.27
CA SER A 308 0.66 -18.04 -6.75
C SER A 308 0.33 -16.78 -7.56
N ARG A 309 1.24 -16.36 -8.45
CA ARG A 309 1.12 -15.14 -9.25
C ARG A 309 0.56 -15.44 -10.63
N VAL A 310 -0.53 -14.77 -11.00
CA VAL A 310 -1.26 -15.04 -12.26
C VAL A 310 -0.79 -14.18 -13.42
N GLU A 311 -0.06 -13.09 -13.14
CA GLU A 311 0.36 -12.10 -14.14
C GLU A 311 1.19 -12.71 -15.27
N PRO A 312 2.13 -13.65 -15.02
CA PRO A 312 2.83 -14.32 -16.12
C PRO A 312 1.89 -15.18 -16.98
N LEU A 313 0.89 -15.84 -16.37
CA LEU A 313 -0.09 -16.65 -17.10
C LEU A 313 -0.97 -15.78 -18.00
N GLU A 314 -1.35 -14.58 -17.53
CA GLU A 314 -2.07 -13.58 -18.33
C GLU A 314 -1.26 -13.17 -19.55
N ARG A 315 0.02 -12.81 -19.38
CA ARG A 315 0.89 -12.45 -20.51
C ARG A 315 1.08 -13.60 -21.50
N MET A 316 1.30 -14.82 -21.00
CA MET A 316 1.42 -16.00 -21.84
C MET A 316 0.15 -16.26 -22.65
N ALA A 317 -1.04 -16.18 -22.01
CA ALA A 317 -2.31 -16.37 -22.70
C ALA A 317 -2.58 -15.29 -23.75
N ASN A 318 -2.23 -14.03 -23.46
CA ASN A 318 -2.34 -12.94 -24.43
C ASN A 318 -1.43 -13.16 -25.65
N CYS A 319 -0.19 -13.62 -25.44
CA CYS A 319 0.72 -13.99 -26.52
C CYS A 319 0.15 -15.15 -27.36
N GLU A 320 -0.27 -16.26 -26.73
CA GLU A 320 -0.83 -17.41 -27.45
C GLU A 320 -2.09 -17.03 -28.24
N ALA A 321 -2.95 -16.17 -27.69
CA ALA A 321 -4.11 -15.64 -28.40
C ALA A 321 -3.69 -14.82 -29.63
N SER A 322 -2.64 -14.00 -29.52
CA SER A 322 -2.09 -13.20 -30.61
C SER A 322 -1.41 -14.05 -31.70
N LEU A 323 -0.89 -15.23 -31.32
CA LEU A 323 -0.35 -16.24 -32.23
C LEU A 323 -1.43 -17.14 -32.87
N HIS A 324 -2.71 -16.79 -32.73
CA HIS A 324 -3.86 -17.57 -33.20
C HIS A 324 -3.93 -18.99 -32.61
N ARG A 325 -3.55 -19.16 -31.34
CA ARG A 325 -3.63 -20.43 -30.60
C ARG A 325 -4.62 -20.33 -29.43
N PRO A 326 -5.93 -20.15 -29.71
CA PRO A 326 -6.94 -19.86 -28.68
C PRO A 326 -7.12 -21.01 -27.68
N ALA A 327 -6.84 -22.25 -28.06
CA ALA A 327 -6.88 -23.40 -27.15
C ALA A 327 -5.91 -23.25 -25.98
N MET A 328 -4.68 -22.81 -26.25
CA MET A 328 -3.65 -22.60 -25.22
C MET A 328 -4.03 -21.44 -24.31
N ALA A 329 -4.39 -20.30 -24.89
CA ALA A 329 -4.84 -19.12 -24.15
C ALA A 329 -6.03 -19.46 -23.23
N TYR A 330 -7.04 -20.17 -23.75
CA TYR A 330 -8.21 -20.59 -22.98
C TYR A 330 -7.83 -21.49 -21.79
N ILE A 331 -6.98 -22.52 -21.99
CA ILE A 331 -6.58 -23.42 -20.91
C ILE A 331 -5.81 -22.67 -19.82
N LEU A 332 -4.86 -21.82 -20.21
CA LEU A 332 -4.11 -20.97 -19.28
C LEU A 332 -5.05 -20.10 -18.44
N MET A 333 -6.05 -19.46 -19.05
CA MET A 333 -7.00 -18.60 -18.33
C MET A 333 -7.95 -19.38 -17.43
N LYS A 334 -8.42 -20.57 -17.87
CA LYS A 334 -9.22 -21.44 -17.01
C LYS A 334 -8.45 -21.87 -15.77
N TYR A 335 -7.16 -22.17 -15.92
CA TYR A 335 -6.29 -22.50 -14.79
C TYR A 335 -6.02 -21.29 -13.90
N ALA A 336 -5.60 -20.15 -14.47
CA ALA A 336 -5.29 -18.92 -13.72
C ALA A 336 -6.47 -18.45 -12.84
N LYS A 337 -7.70 -18.58 -13.33
CA LYS A 337 -8.93 -18.24 -12.58
C LYS A 337 -9.19 -19.11 -11.35
N THR A 338 -8.49 -20.24 -11.20
CA THR A 338 -8.58 -21.10 -10.00
C THR A 338 -7.61 -20.70 -8.91
N LEU A 339 -6.64 -19.83 -9.22
CA LEU A 339 -5.62 -19.40 -8.28
C LEU A 339 -6.19 -18.30 -7.35
N PRO A 340 -5.78 -18.30 -6.07
CA PRO A 340 -6.23 -17.29 -5.11
C PRO A 340 -5.64 -15.91 -5.45
N MET A 341 -6.21 -14.86 -4.85
CA MET A 341 -5.56 -13.55 -4.87
C MET A 341 -4.18 -13.65 -4.21
N PRO A 342 -3.17 -12.90 -4.72
CA PRO A 342 -1.87 -12.87 -4.10
C PRO A 342 -1.96 -12.34 -2.66
N ARG A 343 -1.02 -12.77 -1.82
CA ARG A 343 -0.81 -12.23 -0.47
C ARG A 343 -0.41 -10.75 -0.54
N PRO A 344 -0.31 -10.00 0.58
CA PRO A 344 0.33 -8.70 0.57
C PRO A 344 1.74 -8.77 -0.03
N LEU A 345 1.97 -8.02 -1.11
CA LEU A 345 3.23 -7.98 -1.85
C LEU A 345 3.77 -6.55 -1.85
N SER A 346 5.05 -6.43 -1.55
CA SER A 346 5.81 -5.17 -1.50
C SER A 346 6.14 -4.60 -2.88
N SER A 347 6.42 -5.47 -3.86
CA SER A 347 6.69 -5.11 -5.26
C SER A 347 5.41 -4.92 -6.07
N GLY A 348 4.27 -5.23 -5.45
CA GLY A 348 2.94 -5.03 -5.99
C GLY A 348 2.48 -6.12 -6.95
N TYR A 349 1.25 -5.94 -7.42
CA TYR A 349 0.60 -6.77 -8.44
C TYR A 349 -0.34 -5.88 -9.27
N TYR A 350 -0.87 -6.43 -10.36
CA TYR A 350 -1.82 -5.74 -11.22
C TYR A 350 -3.26 -6.15 -10.88
N PRO A 351 -4.06 -5.30 -10.19
CA PRO A 351 -5.43 -5.67 -9.82
C PRO A 351 -6.31 -5.96 -11.02
N TRP A 352 -6.08 -5.26 -12.14
CA TRP A 352 -6.86 -5.41 -13.36
C TRP A 352 -6.76 -6.82 -13.97
N VAL A 353 -5.63 -7.51 -13.75
CA VAL A 353 -5.44 -8.90 -14.21
C VAL A 353 -6.50 -9.78 -13.58
N HIS A 354 -6.59 -9.74 -12.25
CA HIS A 354 -7.57 -10.48 -11.47
C HIS A 354 -9.00 -9.95 -11.67
N TYR A 355 -9.15 -8.63 -11.79
CA TYR A 355 -10.46 -8.00 -11.78
C TYR A 355 -11.23 -8.25 -13.08
N PHE A 356 -10.57 -8.22 -14.24
CA PHE A 356 -11.27 -8.45 -15.51
C PHE A 356 -10.46 -9.15 -16.61
N ALA A 357 -9.13 -9.08 -16.65
CA ALA A 357 -8.39 -9.58 -17.81
C ALA A 357 -8.48 -11.10 -17.98
N LEU A 358 -8.38 -11.86 -16.89
CA LEU A 358 -8.52 -13.31 -16.95
C LEU A 358 -9.90 -13.74 -17.50
N ASP A 359 -10.96 -13.03 -17.10
CA ASP A 359 -12.32 -13.28 -17.61
C ASP A 359 -12.44 -12.90 -19.09
N LEU A 360 -11.93 -11.73 -19.47
CA LEU A 360 -11.96 -11.23 -20.84
C LEU A 360 -11.24 -12.18 -21.80
N LEU A 361 -9.98 -12.51 -21.52
CA LEU A 361 -9.20 -13.44 -22.33
C LEU A 361 -9.86 -14.82 -22.37
N CYS A 362 -10.43 -15.28 -21.27
CA CYS A 362 -11.14 -16.56 -21.25
C CYS A 362 -12.38 -16.54 -22.15
N ALA A 363 -13.16 -15.45 -22.15
CA ALA A 363 -14.38 -15.33 -22.95
C ALA A 363 -14.06 -15.20 -24.44
N ASP A 364 -13.11 -14.34 -24.82
CA ASP A 364 -12.71 -14.16 -26.23
C ASP A 364 -12.16 -15.44 -26.84
N ASN A 365 -11.30 -16.16 -26.10
CA ASN A 365 -10.76 -17.42 -26.60
C ASN A 365 -11.79 -18.58 -26.51
N ALA A 366 -12.80 -18.50 -25.64
CA ALA A 366 -13.92 -19.43 -25.67
C ALA A 366 -14.77 -19.27 -26.94
N ILE A 367 -14.99 -18.03 -27.41
CA ILE A 367 -15.67 -17.75 -28.67
C ILE A 367 -14.94 -18.38 -29.85
N ASP A 368 -13.63 -18.19 -29.94
CA ASP A 368 -12.80 -18.77 -31.02
C ASP A 368 -12.88 -20.31 -31.06
N LEU A 369 -13.08 -20.94 -29.91
CA LEU A 369 -13.24 -22.39 -29.78
C LEU A 369 -14.69 -22.87 -29.98
N GLY A 370 -15.62 -21.96 -30.31
CA GLY A 370 -17.03 -22.25 -30.48
C GLY A 370 -17.80 -22.51 -29.17
N LYS A 371 -17.21 -22.18 -28.02
CA LYS A 371 -17.82 -22.35 -26.68
C LYS A 371 -18.68 -21.12 -26.33
N ILE A 372 -19.67 -20.84 -27.17
CA ILE A 372 -20.44 -19.59 -27.15
C ILE A 372 -21.24 -19.41 -25.85
N GLU A 373 -21.87 -20.47 -25.34
CA GLU A 373 -22.64 -20.39 -24.09
C GLU A 373 -21.75 -20.11 -22.87
N GLU A 374 -20.53 -20.65 -22.86
CA GLU A 374 -19.56 -20.37 -21.79
C GLU A 374 -19.08 -18.92 -21.85
N ALA A 375 -18.74 -18.42 -23.05
CA ALA A 375 -18.40 -17.02 -23.25
C ALA A 375 -19.53 -16.09 -22.78
N GLN A 376 -20.79 -16.40 -23.12
CA GLN A 376 -21.95 -15.64 -22.67
C GLN A 376 -22.02 -15.54 -21.15
N LYS A 377 -21.82 -16.67 -20.46
CA LYS A 377 -21.85 -16.71 -19.00
C LYS A 377 -20.77 -15.82 -18.40
N ILE A 378 -19.54 -15.90 -18.91
CA ILE A 378 -18.43 -15.08 -18.44
C ILE A 378 -18.72 -13.59 -18.68
N TYR A 379 -19.17 -13.22 -19.88
CA TYR A 379 -19.53 -11.84 -20.20
C TYR A 379 -20.65 -11.28 -19.33
N ARG A 380 -21.70 -12.07 -19.04
CA ARG A 380 -22.76 -11.66 -18.10
C ARG A 380 -22.24 -11.46 -16.69
N THR A 381 -21.33 -12.31 -16.22
CA THR A 381 -20.68 -12.12 -14.92
C THR A 381 -19.85 -10.83 -14.90
N MET A 382 -19.10 -10.54 -15.96
CA MET A 382 -18.33 -9.29 -16.07
C MET A 382 -19.25 -8.07 -16.12
N ALA A 383 -20.37 -8.10 -16.85
CA ALA A 383 -21.33 -7.00 -16.93
C ALA A 383 -21.92 -6.59 -15.56
N GLY A 384 -21.91 -7.49 -14.58
CA GLY A 384 -22.32 -7.20 -13.21
C GLY A 384 -21.25 -6.53 -12.33
N LYS A 385 -20.01 -6.40 -12.81
CA LYS A 385 -18.91 -5.76 -12.06
C LYS A 385 -19.02 -4.23 -12.16
N SER A 386 -18.80 -3.54 -11.05
CA SER A 386 -18.69 -2.07 -11.02
C SER A 386 -17.32 -1.60 -11.53
N ASN A 387 -17.17 -0.32 -11.86
CA ASN A 387 -15.87 0.30 -12.15
C ASN A 387 -15.04 -0.36 -13.26
N LEU A 388 -15.69 -0.99 -14.25
CA LEU A 388 -15.01 -1.45 -15.46
C LEU A 388 -14.68 -0.25 -16.38
N PRO A 389 -13.57 -0.29 -17.14
CA PRO A 389 -13.28 0.72 -18.15
C PRO A 389 -14.43 0.86 -19.15
N ALA A 390 -14.79 2.09 -19.52
CA ALA A 390 -15.94 2.35 -20.41
C ALA A 390 -15.82 1.63 -21.77
N ALA A 391 -14.61 1.51 -22.30
CA ALA A 391 -14.35 0.74 -23.52
C ALA A 391 -14.64 -0.75 -23.34
N LEU A 392 -14.31 -1.31 -22.17
CA LEU A 392 -14.59 -2.70 -21.84
C LEU A 392 -16.10 -2.93 -21.68
N ILE A 393 -16.83 -2.02 -21.04
CA ILE A 393 -18.30 -2.11 -20.92
C ILE A 393 -18.94 -2.18 -22.32
N LYS A 394 -18.58 -1.25 -23.22
CA LYS A 394 -19.08 -1.24 -24.61
C LYS A 394 -18.73 -2.53 -25.36
N HIS A 395 -17.52 -3.05 -25.14
CA HIS A 395 -17.11 -4.32 -25.73
C HIS A 395 -17.97 -5.49 -25.22
N ILE A 396 -18.15 -5.62 -23.90
CA ILE A 396 -19.00 -6.66 -23.28
C ILE A 396 -20.43 -6.60 -23.82
N GLU A 397 -21.04 -5.41 -23.87
CA GLU A 397 -22.39 -5.21 -24.41
C GLU A 397 -22.48 -5.64 -25.88
N SER A 398 -21.51 -5.22 -26.70
CA SER A 398 -21.44 -5.61 -28.11
C SER A 398 -21.30 -7.12 -28.27
N GLN A 399 -20.45 -7.77 -27.47
CA GLN A 399 -20.26 -9.23 -27.52
C GLN A 399 -21.53 -9.98 -27.13
N LEU A 400 -22.24 -9.53 -26.08
CA LEU A 400 -23.49 -10.14 -25.65
C LEU A 400 -24.56 -10.07 -26.74
N VAL A 401 -24.68 -8.95 -27.45
CA VAL A 401 -25.61 -8.82 -28.59
C VAL A 401 -25.25 -9.80 -29.71
N LEU A 402 -23.97 -9.90 -30.08
CA LEU A 402 -23.52 -10.83 -31.13
C LEU A 402 -23.73 -12.29 -30.72
N ILE A 403 -23.50 -12.63 -29.45
CA ILE A 403 -23.73 -13.97 -28.92
C ILE A 403 -25.23 -14.32 -28.97
N GLU A 404 -26.11 -13.40 -28.60
CA GLU A 404 -27.56 -13.62 -28.67
C GLU A 404 -28.05 -13.81 -30.11
N GLN A 405 -27.51 -13.04 -31.05
CA GLN A 405 -27.75 -13.26 -32.49
C GLN A 405 -27.27 -14.65 -32.91
N TRP A 406 -26.05 -15.03 -32.53
CA TRP A 406 -25.46 -16.33 -32.90
C TRP A 406 -26.27 -17.52 -32.39
N LEU A 407 -26.75 -17.45 -31.14
CA LEU A 407 -27.54 -18.51 -30.51
C LEU A 407 -28.91 -18.70 -31.18
N ARG A 408 -29.51 -17.62 -31.72
CA ARG A 408 -30.81 -17.65 -32.43
C ARG A 408 -30.68 -17.99 -33.91
N SER A 409 -29.50 -17.79 -34.49
CA SER A 409 -29.24 -17.96 -35.91
C SER A 409 -29.01 -19.41 -36.34
N ASP A 410 -29.37 -19.69 -37.59
CA ASP A 410 -29.04 -20.95 -38.25
C ASP A 410 -27.56 -21.03 -38.64
N ARG A 411 -27.14 -22.17 -39.21
CA ARG A 411 -25.72 -22.42 -39.56
C ARG A 411 -25.15 -21.44 -40.60
N ASN A 412 -25.97 -20.95 -41.53
CA ASN A 412 -25.53 -20.03 -42.58
C ASN A 412 -25.46 -18.60 -42.09
N GLU A 413 -26.39 -18.20 -41.22
CA GLU A 413 -26.38 -16.89 -40.57
C GLU A 413 -25.22 -16.74 -39.59
N ARG A 414 -24.88 -17.79 -38.83
CA ARG A 414 -23.73 -17.79 -37.91
C ARG A 414 -22.41 -17.44 -38.57
N LYS A 415 -22.21 -17.80 -39.85
CA LYS A 415 -20.99 -17.46 -40.61
C LYS A 415 -20.85 -15.97 -40.91
N LYS A 416 -21.94 -15.20 -40.81
CA LYS A 416 -21.96 -13.75 -41.05
C LYS A 416 -21.69 -12.94 -39.78
N ILE A 417 -21.75 -13.59 -38.61
CA ILE A 417 -21.50 -12.96 -37.32
C ILE A 417 -19.99 -12.93 -37.08
N ASN A 418 -19.45 -11.73 -36.91
CA ASN A 418 -18.04 -11.53 -36.65
C ASN A 418 -17.86 -11.00 -35.22
N PHE A 419 -17.31 -11.83 -34.35
CA PHE A 419 -16.93 -11.41 -33.01
C PHE A 419 -15.64 -10.59 -33.08
N SER A 420 -15.65 -9.41 -32.45
CA SER A 420 -14.42 -8.63 -32.28
C SER A 420 -13.65 -9.14 -31.05
N LYS A 421 -12.32 -9.01 -31.04
CA LYS A 421 -11.53 -9.14 -29.82
C LYS A 421 -11.18 -7.77 -29.31
N MET A 422 -11.17 -7.60 -27.99
CA MET A 422 -10.59 -6.40 -27.40
C MET A 422 -9.09 -6.63 -27.22
N PRO A 423 -8.21 -5.90 -27.94
CA PRO A 423 -6.79 -6.01 -27.67
C PRO A 423 -6.56 -5.55 -26.23
N ILE A 424 -6.03 -6.44 -25.40
CA ILE A 424 -5.49 -6.07 -24.10
C ILE A 424 -4.09 -5.52 -24.36
N ASN A 425 -4.03 -4.33 -24.96
CA ASN A 425 -2.78 -3.57 -25.09
C ASN A 425 -2.51 -2.86 -23.76
N LEU A 426 -2.40 -3.66 -22.69
CA LEU A 426 -2.00 -3.22 -21.35
C LEU A 426 -0.50 -3.44 -21.12
N SER A 427 0.21 -3.93 -22.15
CA SER A 427 1.67 -3.90 -22.17
C SER A 427 2.12 -2.44 -22.10
N PHE A 428 2.71 -2.06 -20.96
CA PHE A 428 3.42 -0.79 -20.75
C PHE A 428 2.59 0.49 -20.66
N SER A 429 1.28 0.47 -20.37
CA SER A 429 0.58 1.71 -19.96
C SER A 429 0.79 2.01 -18.47
N PHE A 430 2.06 2.11 -18.07
CA PHE A 430 2.43 2.90 -16.91
C PHE A 430 2.33 4.37 -17.32
N ARG A 431 1.51 5.12 -16.57
CA ARG A 431 1.18 6.55 -16.72
C ARG A 431 0.14 6.89 -17.80
N LYS A 432 -0.99 7.38 -17.28
CA LYS A 432 -2.10 8.09 -17.95
C LYS A 432 -2.95 7.24 -18.90
N ALA A 433 -3.96 6.58 -18.33
CA ALA A 433 -5.28 6.68 -18.94
C ALA A 433 -5.72 8.16 -18.80
N ASN A 434 -5.52 8.93 -19.87
CA ASN A 434 -6.31 10.15 -20.09
C ASN A 434 -7.64 9.74 -20.71
#